data_AF-A0A0J6T765-F1
#
_entry.id   AF-A0A0J6T765-F1
#
_cell.length_a   1.000
_cell.length_b   1.000
_cell.length_c   1.000
_cell.angle_alpha   90.00
_cell.angle_beta   90.00
_cell.angle_gamma   90.00
#
_symmetry.space_group_name_H-M   'P 1'
#
loop_
_entity.id
_entity.type
_entity.pdbx_description
1 polymer ?
#
loop_
_entity_poly.entity_id
_entity_poly.type
_entity_poly.pdbx_seq_one_letter_code
_entity_poly.pdbx_strand_id
1 'polypeptide(L)'
;MAGLLTCAAPRPAAAQGWPDREITLVVNYGAGGVTDVTIRALAAEATKILRVPIQVVNRAGWPGTTAPPFVSAQKPAGHTIRVTSFAPMAISPHLMAVSYKIDDFDYIAGGRRHLLAHAGARATTRTPMHR
;
A
#
# COMPACT_ATOMS: atom_id res chain seq x y z
N MET A 1 -52.84 -23.79 -4.35
CA MET A 1 -51.77 -23.03 -5.06
C MET A 1 -50.56 -23.00 -4.13
N ALA A 2 -49.68 -24.00 -4.21
CA ALA A 2 -48.51 -24.12 -3.33
C ALA A 2 -47.33 -23.35 -3.95
N GLY A 3 -46.91 -22.26 -3.30
CA GLY A 3 -45.78 -21.44 -3.72
C GLY A 3 -44.46 -22.07 -3.29
N LEU A 4 -43.69 -22.56 -4.25
CA LEU A 4 -42.34 -23.08 -4.02
C LEU A 4 -41.39 -21.89 -3.77
N LEU A 5 -40.92 -21.74 -2.53
CA LEU A 5 -39.81 -20.81 -2.21
C LEU A 5 -38.50 -21.43 -2.73
N THR A 6 -37.97 -20.88 -3.83
CA THR A 6 -36.61 -21.18 -4.29
C THR A 6 -35.60 -20.54 -3.35
N CYS A 7 -34.89 -21.36 -2.58
CA CYS A 7 -33.77 -20.94 -1.75
C CYS A 7 -32.58 -20.60 -2.66
N ALA A 8 -32.30 -19.31 -2.87
CA ALA A 8 -31.09 -18.87 -3.57
C ALA A 8 -29.86 -19.16 -2.70
N ALA A 9 -29.09 -20.19 -3.07
CA ALA A 9 -27.83 -20.49 -2.39
C ALA A 9 -26.83 -19.34 -2.61
N PRO A 10 -26.11 -18.87 -1.55
CA PRO A 10 -25.07 -17.88 -1.70
C PRO A 10 -23.96 -18.44 -2.59
N ARG A 11 -23.76 -17.83 -3.76
CA ARG A 11 -22.60 -18.13 -4.61
C ARG A 11 -21.33 -17.67 -3.86
N PRO A 12 -20.29 -18.50 -3.75
CA PRO A 12 -19.01 -18.04 -3.23
C PRO A 12 -18.52 -16.94 -4.16
N ALA A 13 -18.27 -15.75 -3.62
CA ALA A 13 -17.57 -14.70 -4.34
C ALA A 13 -16.18 -15.24 -4.67
N ALA A 14 -15.94 -15.59 -5.93
CA ALA A 14 -14.59 -15.89 -6.39
C ALA A 14 -13.74 -14.66 -6.08
N ALA A 15 -12.65 -14.83 -5.34
CA ALA A 15 -11.64 -13.79 -5.24
C ALA A 15 -11.16 -13.51 -6.67
N GLN A 16 -11.59 -12.40 -7.27
CA GLN A 16 -10.96 -11.89 -8.48
C GLN A 16 -9.44 -11.82 -8.18
N GLY A 17 -8.64 -12.47 -9.01
CA GLY A 17 -7.19 -12.48 -8.85
C GLY A 17 -6.66 -11.05 -8.78
N TRP A 18 -5.79 -10.77 -7.81
CA TRP A 18 -5.11 -9.48 -7.71
C TRP A 18 -3.96 -9.41 -8.73
N PRO A 19 -3.73 -8.28 -9.40
CA PRO A 19 -4.51 -7.03 -9.38
C PRO A 19 -5.70 -7.04 -10.34
N ASP A 20 -6.83 -6.45 -9.94
CA ASP A 20 -8.07 -6.37 -10.72
C ASP A 20 -8.36 -4.97 -11.30
N ARG A 21 -7.54 -3.97 -10.93
CA ARG A 21 -7.62 -2.59 -11.42
C ARG A 21 -6.27 -1.89 -11.34
N GLU A 22 -6.23 -0.64 -11.79
CA GLU A 22 -5.05 0.23 -11.73
C GLU A 22 -4.46 0.32 -10.31
N ILE A 23 -3.12 0.30 -10.24
CA ILE A 23 -2.36 0.43 -9.01
C ILE A 23 -1.84 1.87 -8.91
N THR A 24 -2.06 2.51 -7.77
CA THR A 24 -1.45 3.79 -7.43
C THR A 24 -0.15 3.57 -6.66
N LEU A 25 0.95 4.08 -7.20
CA LEU A 25 2.27 4.03 -6.58
C LEU A 25 2.65 5.43 -6.07
N VAL A 26 2.66 5.60 -4.75
CA VAL A 26 2.84 6.88 -4.06
C VAL A 26 4.30 7.11 -3.74
N VAL A 27 4.87 8.19 -4.27
CA VAL A 27 6.25 8.63 -4.04
C VAL A 27 6.23 9.80 -3.06
N ASN A 28 6.98 9.71 -1.96
CA ASN A 28 7.04 10.74 -0.91
C ASN A 28 8.01 11.90 -1.21
N TYR A 29 8.43 12.05 -2.47
CA TYR A 29 9.36 13.06 -2.97
C TYR A 29 8.78 13.79 -4.18
N GLY A 30 9.33 14.98 -4.46
CA GLY A 30 8.94 15.77 -5.64
C GLY A 30 9.14 15.03 -6.95
N ALA A 31 8.29 15.33 -7.93
CA ALA A 31 8.39 14.80 -9.29
C ALA A 31 9.73 15.20 -9.93
N GLY A 32 10.29 14.33 -10.77
CA GLY A 32 11.59 14.54 -11.43
C GLY A 32 12.82 14.29 -10.56
N GLY A 33 12.66 14.08 -9.25
CA GLY A 33 13.76 13.65 -8.38
C GLY A 33 14.21 12.21 -8.65
N VAL A 34 15.40 11.84 -8.15
CA VAL A 34 15.99 10.49 -8.37
C VAL A 34 15.02 9.36 -7.98
N THR A 35 14.30 9.51 -6.86
CA THR A 35 13.30 8.52 -6.44
C THR A 35 12.15 8.43 -7.46
N ASP A 36 11.63 9.55 -7.92
CA ASP A 36 10.50 9.58 -8.87
C ASP A 36 10.87 8.93 -10.20
N VAL A 37 12.02 9.30 -10.77
CA VAL A 37 12.52 8.72 -12.03
C VAL A 37 12.71 7.21 -11.92
N THR A 38 13.34 6.76 -10.82
CA THR A 38 13.56 5.32 -10.57
C THR A 38 12.24 4.55 -10.49
N ILE A 39 11.25 5.12 -9.81
CA ILE A 39 9.97 4.48 -9.56
C ILE A 39 9.08 4.48 -10.79
N ARG A 40 9.14 5.51 -11.63
CA ARG A 40 8.48 5.52 -12.94
C ARG A 40 9.04 4.46 -13.88
N ALA A 41 10.37 4.27 -13.88
CA ALA A 41 10.99 3.17 -14.63
C ALA A 41 10.53 1.80 -14.12
N LEU A 42 10.48 1.62 -12.79
CA LEU A 42 9.96 0.39 -12.18
C LEU A 42 8.48 0.16 -12.53
N ALA A 43 7.64 1.19 -12.45
CA ALA A 43 6.22 1.12 -12.77
C ALA A 43 5.98 0.74 -14.23
N ALA A 44 6.80 1.25 -15.16
CA ALA A 44 6.72 0.89 -16.58
C ALA A 44 6.98 -0.60 -16.81
N GLU A 45 8.00 -1.19 -16.16
CA GLU A 45 8.28 -2.62 -16.27
C GLU A 45 7.24 -3.48 -15.54
N ALA A 46 6.82 -3.07 -14.34
CA ALA A 46 5.80 -3.78 -13.57
C ALA A 46 4.44 -3.79 -14.29
N THR A 47 4.09 -2.73 -15.01
CA THR A 47 2.87 -2.68 -15.85
C THR A 47 2.86 -3.79 -16.91
N LYS A 48 4.01 -4.12 -17.51
CA LYS A 48 4.11 -5.20 -18.52
C LYS A 48 3.84 -6.58 -17.92
N ILE A 49 4.25 -6.79 -16.66
CA ILE A 49 4.09 -8.06 -15.94
C ILE A 49 2.66 -8.19 -15.40
N LEU A 50 2.17 -7.16 -14.72
CA LEU A 50 0.89 -7.17 -14.02
C LEU A 50 -0.30 -6.94 -14.94
N ARG A 51 -0.07 -6.42 -16.16
CA ARG A 51 -1.08 -6.14 -17.18
C ARG A 51 -2.19 -5.19 -16.73
N VAL A 52 -1.92 -4.42 -15.68
CA VAL A 52 -2.76 -3.31 -15.21
C VAL A 52 -1.92 -2.03 -15.21
N PRO A 53 -2.52 -0.86 -15.47
CA PRO A 53 -1.82 0.41 -15.37
C PRO A 53 -1.27 0.65 -13.96
N ILE A 54 -0.11 1.30 -13.87
CA ILE A 54 0.46 1.76 -12.59
C ILE A 54 0.66 3.27 -12.65
N GLN A 55 -0.14 4.01 -11.88
CA GLN A 55 -0.06 5.46 -11.78
C GLN A 55 0.91 5.88 -10.68
N VAL A 56 1.94 6.64 -11.05
CA VAL A 56 2.87 7.23 -10.06
C VAL A 56 2.36 8.58 -9.60
N VAL A 57 2.08 8.71 -8.30
CA VAL A 57 1.58 9.93 -7.65
C VAL A 57 2.61 10.45 -6.66
N ASN A 58 3.07 11.68 -6.85
CA ASN A 58 3.99 12.34 -5.93
C ASN A 58 3.22 13.04 -4.81
N ARG A 59 3.49 12.63 -3.56
CA ARG A 59 3.07 13.34 -2.34
C ARG A 59 4.31 13.87 -1.64
N ALA A 60 4.82 14.97 -2.16
CA ALA A 60 6.02 15.62 -1.64
C ALA A 60 5.78 16.22 -0.25
N GLY A 61 6.88 16.42 0.48
CA GLY A 61 6.91 17.07 1.78
C GLY A 61 8.05 16.52 2.60
N TRP A 62 8.93 17.37 3.13
CA TRP A 62 9.99 16.95 4.05
C TRP A 62 9.46 16.98 5.49
N PRO A 63 9.67 15.95 6.33
CA PRO A 63 10.61 14.82 6.18
C PRO A 63 10.00 13.51 5.61
N GLY A 64 9.09 13.62 4.65
CA GLY A 64 8.47 12.47 3.97
C GLY A 64 7.24 11.91 4.67
N THR A 65 6.70 12.64 5.65
CA THR A 65 5.62 12.20 6.55
C THR A 65 4.22 12.35 5.97
N THR A 66 4.08 12.90 4.76
CA THR A 66 2.78 13.15 4.10
C THR A 66 2.20 11.92 3.43
N ALA A 67 3.05 11.06 2.86
CA ALA A 67 2.62 9.85 2.16
C ALA A 67 2.18 8.69 3.07
N PRO A 68 2.84 8.39 4.22
CA PRO A 68 2.43 7.27 5.08
C PRO A 68 0.98 7.35 5.58
N PRO A 69 0.49 8.47 6.15
CA PRO A 69 -0.92 8.57 6.58
C PRO A 69 -1.91 8.40 5.43
N PHE A 70 -1.54 8.86 4.23
CA PHE A 70 -2.39 8.70 3.06
C PHE A 70 -2.56 7.23 2.68
N VAL A 71 -1.47 6.46 2.69
CA VAL A 71 -1.49 5.04 2.29
C VAL A 71 -2.04 4.14 3.39
N SER A 72 -1.74 4.39 4.67
CA SER A 72 -2.29 3.60 5.77
C SER A 72 -3.81 3.72 5.89
N ALA A 73 -4.39 4.83 5.41
CA ALA A 73 -5.85 5.02 5.34
C ALA A 73 -6.53 4.33 4.14
N GLN A 74 -5.77 3.76 3.18
CA GLN A 74 -6.35 3.06 2.04
C GLN A 74 -6.77 1.63 2.40
N LYS A 75 -7.66 1.05 1.57
CA LYS A 75 -8.00 -0.38 1.70
C LYS A 75 -6.73 -1.24 1.52
N PRO A 76 -6.49 -2.25 2.39
CA PRO A 76 -5.32 -3.14 2.32
C PRO A 76 -5.38 -4.14 1.16
N ALA A 77 -6.08 -3.82 0.07
CA ALA A 77 -6.23 -4.67 -1.12
C ALA A 77 -5.06 -4.52 -2.11
N GLY A 78 -3.90 -4.01 -1.69
CA GLY A 78 -2.68 -3.90 -2.51
C GLY A 78 -2.69 -2.88 -3.66
N HIS A 79 -3.80 -2.18 -3.93
CA HIS A 79 -3.89 -1.23 -5.06
C HIS A 79 -3.29 0.15 -4.79
N THR A 80 -2.90 0.43 -3.55
CA THR A 80 -2.16 1.65 -3.21
C THR A 80 -0.89 1.26 -2.48
N ILE A 81 0.23 1.45 -3.16
CA ILE A 81 1.56 1.07 -2.70
C ILE A 81 2.36 2.35 -2.52
N ARG A 82 3.13 2.45 -1.45
CA ARG A 82 4.01 3.58 -1.17
C ARG A 82 5.46 3.19 -1.32
N VAL A 83 6.25 4.15 -1.78
CA VAL A 83 7.70 4.13 -1.63
C VAL A 83 8.06 4.65 -0.24
N THR A 84 8.68 3.79 0.56
CA THR A 84 9.28 4.08 1.85
C THR A 84 10.75 4.43 1.69
N SER A 85 11.21 5.38 2.49
CA SER A 85 12.62 5.66 2.74
C SER A 85 12.89 5.67 4.25
N PHE A 86 14.17 5.70 4.62
CA PHE A 86 14.60 5.70 6.02
C PHE A 86 14.06 6.89 6.83
N ALA A 87 14.03 8.09 6.23
CA ALA A 87 13.61 9.31 6.93
C ALA A 87 12.20 9.22 7.56
N PRO A 88 11.11 8.95 6.82
CA PRO A 88 9.78 8.86 7.44
C PRO A 88 9.60 7.63 8.35
N MET A 89 10.34 6.53 8.16
CA MET A 89 10.11 5.32 8.96
C MET A 89 10.92 5.26 10.25
N ALA A 90 12.14 5.81 10.26
CA ALA A 90 13.08 5.61 11.35
C ALA A 90 13.65 6.92 11.93
N ILE A 91 13.48 8.07 11.27
CA ILE A 91 13.93 9.36 11.81
C ILE A 91 12.74 10.17 12.32
N SER A 92 11.78 10.46 11.43
CA SER A 92 10.66 11.37 11.72
C SER A 92 9.84 10.99 12.97
N PRO A 93 9.52 9.70 13.23
CA PRO A 93 8.77 9.33 14.43
C PRO A 93 9.50 9.60 15.75
N HIS A 94 10.83 9.78 15.72
CA HIS A 94 11.65 10.12 16.89
C HIS A 94 11.91 11.62 17.03
N LEU A 95 11.66 12.41 15.98
CA LEU A 95 11.88 13.86 15.99
C LEU A 95 10.58 14.67 16.14
N MET A 96 9.45 14.12 15.70
CA MET A 96 8.17 14.84 15.69
C MET A 96 7.00 13.87 15.85
N ALA A 97 5.85 14.41 16.26
CA ALA A 97 4.61 13.64 16.27
C ALA A 97 4.21 13.26 14.83
N VAL A 98 3.97 11.96 14.61
CA VAL A 98 3.48 11.40 13.35
C VAL A 98 2.18 10.63 13.59
N SER A 99 1.30 10.62 12.60
CA SER A 99 -0.03 9.99 12.69
C SER A 99 -0.07 8.53 12.19
N TYR A 100 1.08 7.87 12.09
CA TYR A 100 1.22 6.50 11.60
C TYR A 100 2.27 5.73 12.41
N LYS A 101 2.17 4.40 12.39
CA LYS A 101 3.12 3.46 12.98
C LYS A 101 3.77 2.62 11.89
N ILE A 102 4.93 2.05 12.20
CA ILE A 102 5.64 1.12 11.31
C ILE A 102 4.77 -0.10 11.01
N ASP A 103 4.08 -0.61 12.04
CA ASP A 103 3.16 -1.76 11.95
C ASP A 103 1.88 -1.51 11.14
N ASP A 104 1.65 -0.30 10.64
CA ASP A 104 0.48 0.00 9.80
C ASP A 104 0.71 -0.43 8.33
N PHE A 105 1.87 -0.98 8.02
CA PHE A 105 2.29 -1.31 6.66
C PHE A 105 2.82 -2.74 6.53
N ASP A 106 2.44 -3.38 5.44
CA ASP A 106 3.02 -4.62 4.95
C ASP A 106 4.08 -4.30 3.89
N TYR A 107 5.33 -4.66 4.15
CA TYR A 107 6.48 -4.40 3.29
C TYR A 107 6.62 -5.48 2.20
N ILE A 108 6.66 -5.05 0.95
CA ILE A 108 6.57 -5.91 -0.24
C ILE A 108 7.96 -6.25 -0.79
N ALA A 109 8.82 -5.24 -0.97
CA ALA A 109 10.13 -5.43 -1.58
C ALA A 109 11.10 -4.31 -1.17
N GLY A 110 12.40 -4.60 -1.15
CA GLY A 110 13.45 -3.64 -0.85
C GLY A 110 14.44 -3.46 -1.99
N GLY A 111 14.76 -2.20 -2.29
CA GLY A 111 15.93 -1.78 -3.06
C GLY A 111 16.95 -1.09 -2.15
N ARG A 112 18.18 -0.88 -2.64
CA ARG A 112 19.31 -0.32 -1.87
C ARG A 112 19.03 1.01 -1.14
N ARG A 113 17.99 1.77 -1.52
CA ARG A 113 17.57 3.00 -0.85
C ARG A 113 16.08 3.08 -0.47
N HIS A 114 15.24 2.13 -0.91
CA HIS A 114 13.78 2.27 -0.82
C HIS A 114 13.11 0.94 -0.53
N LEU A 115 12.05 0.95 0.28
CA LEU A 115 11.17 -0.20 0.48
C LEU A 115 9.81 0.10 -0.16
N LEU A 116 9.18 -0.87 -0.81
CA LEU A 116 7.79 -0.80 -1.24
C LEU A 116 6.91 -1.34 -0.12
N ALA A 117 5.82 -0.64 0.21
CA ALA A 117 4.90 -1.09 1.25
C ALA A 117 3.45 -0.73 0.91
N HIS A 118 2.50 -1.56 1.30
CA HIS A 118 1.06 -1.25 1.25
C HIS A 118 0.46 -1.25 2.66
N ALA A 119 -0.79 -0.80 2.80
CA ALA A 119 -1.48 -0.83 4.11
C ALA A 119 -1.58 -2.25 4.65
N GLY A 120 -1.23 -2.45 5.92
CA GLY A 120 -1.26 -3.76 6.57
C GLY A 120 -2.67 -4.19 6.98
N ALA A 121 -3.03 -5.44 6.71
CA ALA A 121 -4.28 -6.02 7.21
C ALA A 121 -4.10 -6.45 8.67
N ARG A 122 -4.30 -5.53 9.63
CA ARG A 122 -4.16 -5.86 11.06
C ARG A 122 -5.21 -6.92 11.45
N ALA A 123 -4.78 -8.16 11.68
CA ALA A 123 -5.59 -9.15 12.38
C ALA A 123 -5.70 -8.75 13.85
N THR A 124 -6.92 -8.50 14.32
CA THR A 124 -7.26 -8.19 15.72
C THR A 124 -7.15 -9.44 16.61
N THR A 125 -6.01 -10.11 16.60
CA THR A 125 -5.68 -11.19 17.55
C THR A 125 -4.38 -10.81 18.23
N ARG A 126 -4.52 -9.92 19.20
CA ARG A 126 -3.50 -9.61 20.18
C ARG A 126 -3.36 -10.82 21.09
N THR A 127 -2.48 -11.77 20.74
CA THR A 127 -2.05 -12.81 21.67
C THR A 127 -1.34 -12.12 22.83
N PRO A 128 -1.78 -12.32 24.09
CA PRO A 128 -1.09 -11.74 25.24
C PRO A 128 0.25 -12.45 25.38
N MET A 129 1.36 -11.73 25.19
CA MET A 129 2.66 -12.23 25.64
C MET A 129 2.67 -12.20 27.16
N HIS A 130 2.79 -13.40 27.75
CA HIS A 130 3.06 -13.59 29.16
C HIS A 130 4.42 -13.00 29.53
N ARG A 131 4.46 -12.47 30.76
CA ARG A 131 5.57 -11.89 31.54
C ARG A 131 6.99 -12.28 31.13
#